data_AF-A0A7S0IU60-F1
#
_entry.id   AF-A0A7S0IU60-F1
#
_cell.length_a   1.000
_cell.length_b   1.000
_cell.length_c   1.000
_cell.angle_alpha   90.00
_cell.angle_beta   90.00
_cell.angle_gamma   90.00
#
_symmetry.space_group_name_H-M   'P 1'
#
loop_
_entity.id
_entity.type
_entity.pdbx_description
1 polymer ?
#
loop_
_entity_poly.entity_id
_entity_poly.type
_entity_poly.pdbx_seq_one_letter_code
_entity_poly.pdbx_strand_id
1 'polypeptide(L)'
;PGELERLFVHPRNTSVPALRGKLPLSRFGYVAVQAALGDFTLPLATTEGTNEAGLTVSLQTHTLAVYEPTNLSKPVAIGDLSVAAYLLGCCSKVDEAADALSKINVVPTPVLSLSSLTAAHFSIQDASGSSRVLEYVDGALRIYDNTEVGVLT
;
A
#
# COMPACT_ATOMS: atom_id res chain seq x y z
N PRO A 1 4.45 -25.55 -9.39
CA PRO A 1 4.00 -24.50 -8.43
C PRO A 1 4.74 -23.20 -8.75
N GLY A 2 4.11 -22.33 -9.54
CA GLY A 2 4.72 -21.07 -9.96
C GLY A 2 4.89 -20.14 -8.76
N GLU A 3 6.05 -19.47 -8.67
CA GLU A 3 6.31 -18.47 -7.64
C GLU A 3 5.21 -17.41 -7.66
N LEU A 4 4.46 -17.33 -6.57
CA LEU A 4 3.36 -16.39 -6.37
C LEU A 4 3.87 -14.97 -6.11
N GLU A 5 5.17 -14.79 -5.88
CA GLU A 5 5.78 -13.50 -5.56
C GLU A 5 7.12 -13.33 -6.29
N ARG A 6 7.42 -12.10 -6.70
CA ARG A 6 8.69 -11.74 -7.36
C ARG A 6 9.22 -10.43 -6.81
N LEU A 7 10.54 -10.30 -6.80
CA LEU A 7 11.21 -9.02 -6.53
C LEU A 7 11.02 -8.08 -7.73
N PHE A 8 10.63 -6.85 -7.45
CA PHE A 8 10.38 -5.81 -8.43
C PHE A 8 11.16 -4.54 -8.07
N VAL A 9 11.68 -3.86 -9.09
CA VAL A 9 12.29 -2.53 -8.95
C VAL A 9 11.41 -1.54 -9.69
N HIS A 10 10.92 -0.52 -8.98
CA HIS A 10 10.14 0.57 -9.55
C HIS A 10 11.00 1.84 -9.62
N PRO A 11 11.34 2.34 -10.82
CA PRO A 11 12.14 3.56 -10.96
C PRO A 11 11.36 4.82 -10.59
N ARG A 12 12.08 5.88 -10.20
CA ARG A 12 11.51 7.25 -10.12
C ARG A 12 10.83 7.65 -11.42
N ASN A 13 9.92 8.62 -11.33
CA ASN A 13 9.20 9.20 -12.46
C ASN A 13 8.40 8.16 -13.26
N THR A 14 7.97 7.08 -12.62
CA THR A 14 7.15 6.02 -13.22
C THR A 14 5.75 6.07 -12.62
N SER A 15 4.73 5.74 -13.39
CA SER A 15 3.35 5.75 -12.90
C SER A 15 3.10 4.64 -11.87
N VAL A 16 2.32 4.96 -10.83
CA VAL A 16 1.62 3.97 -10.00
C VAL A 16 0.15 3.96 -10.45
N PRO A 17 -0.44 2.78 -10.75
CA PRO A 17 -1.82 2.70 -11.22
C PRO A 17 -2.83 3.17 -10.15
N ALA A 18 -3.93 3.76 -10.62
CA ALA A 18 -5.08 4.15 -9.81
C ALA A 18 -6.36 3.56 -10.42
N LEU A 19 -7.37 3.30 -9.60
CA LEU A 19 -8.68 2.86 -10.07
C LEU A 19 -9.50 4.02 -10.65
N ARG A 20 -9.33 5.22 -10.09
CA ARG A 20 -9.97 6.45 -10.56
C ARG A 20 -9.04 7.64 -10.37
N GLY A 21 -9.10 8.59 -11.31
CA GLY A 21 -8.25 9.78 -11.30
C GLY A 21 -6.83 9.46 -11.75
N LYS A 22 -5.89 10.37 -11.48
CA LYS A 22 -4.48 10.22 -11.85
C LYS A 22 -3.60 10.54 -10.66
N LEU A 23 -2.71 9.60 -10.32
CA LEU A 23 -1.64 9.84 -9.38
C LEU A 23 -0.48 10.60 -10.06
N PRO A 24 0.27 11.44 -9.33
CA PRO A 24 1.56 11.92 -9.78
C PRO A 24 2.51 10.75 -10.08
N LEU A 25 3.54 11.01 -10.90
CA LEU A 25 4.62 10.04 -11.08
C LEU A 25 5.36 9.83 -9.76
N SER A 26 5.94 8.63 -9.58
CA SER A 26 6.70 8.30 -8.38
C SER A 26 7.82 9.31 -8.13
N ARG A 27 7.83 9.87 -6.91
CA ARG A 27 8.89 10.75 -6.42
C ARG A 27 10.13 9.95 -6.04
N PHE A 28 9.92 8.74 -5.54
CA PHE A 28 10.96 7.80 -5.13
C PHE A 28 10.89 6.52 -5.95
N GLY A 29 12.06 5.97 -6.28
CA GLY A 29 12.22 4.59 -6.69
C GLY A 29 12.23 3.67 -5.47
N TYR A 30 11.77 2.44 -5.67
CA TYR A 30 11.66 1.46 -4.60
C TYR A 30 11.91 0.04 -5.09
N VAL A 31 12.27 -0.83 -4.15
CA VAL A 31 12.36 -2.28 -4.35
C VAL A 31 11.26 -2.93 -3.51
N ALA A 32 10.56 -3.89 -4.09
CA ALA A 32 9.40 -4.50 -3.46
C ALA A 32 9.22 -5.97 -3.85
N VAL A 33 8.61 -6.74 -2.97
CA VAL A 33 8.00 -8.04 -3.28
C VAL A 33 6.59 -7.79 -3.79
N GLN A 34 6.25 -8.35 -4.96
CA GLN A 34 4.94 -8.22 -5.57
C GLN A 34 4.34 -9.57 -5.88
N ALA A 35 3.04 -9.72 -5.62
CA ALA A 35 2.30 -10.89 -6.02
C ALA A 35 2.19 -10.98 -7.56
N ALA A 36 2.39 -12.18 -8.09
CA ALA A 36 2.31 -12.51 -9.50
C ALA A 36 1.17 -13.51 -9.76
N LEU A 37 0.42 -13.29 -10.84
CA LEU A 37 -0.59 -14.23 -11.32
C LEU A 37 -0.07 -14.89 -12.60
N GLY A 38 0.61 -16.02 -12.45
CA GLY A 38 1.32 -16.68 -13.55
C GLY A 38 2.52 -15.83 -14.02
N ASP A 39 2.59 -15.52 -15.31
CA ASP A 39 3.64 -14.66 -15.86
C ASP A 39 3.33 -13.15 -15.79
N PHE A 40 2.13 -12.80 -15.32
CA PHE A 40 1.73 -11.41 -15.13
C PHE A 40 2.04 -10.95 -13.71
N THR A 41 3.03 -10.09 -13.56
CA THR A 41 3.20 -9.31 -12.34
C THR A 41 2.04 -8.33 -12.25
N LEU A 42 1.30 -8.36 -11.14
CA LEU A 42 0.29 -7.36 -10.85
C LEU A 42 0.98 -6.24 -10.05
N PRO A 43 1.34 -5.09 -10.68
CA PRO A 43 1.96 -3.98 -9.95
C PRO A 43 1.08 -3.45 -8.80
N LEU A 44 -0.20 -3.84 -8.82
CA LEU A 44 -1.22 -3.55 -7.83
C LEU A 44 -1.09 -4.36 -6.54
N ALA A 45 -0.19 -5.35 -6.41
CA ALA A 45 -0.13 -6.23 -5.25
C ALA A 45 1.26 -6.27 -4.62
N THR A 46 1.75 -5.12 -4.16
CA THR A 46 3.01 -5.04 -3.42
C THR A 46 2.76 -5.53 -1.99
N THR A 47 3.42 -6.63 -1.60
CA THR A 47 3.29 -7.23 -0.28
C THR A 47 4.30 -6.67 0.71
N GLU A 48 5.48 -6.30 0.25
CA GLU A 48 6.51 -5.69 1.09
C GLU A 48 7.46 -4.84 0.23
N GLY A 49 8.04 -3.78 0.80
CA GLY A 49 9.08 -3.03 0.09
C GLY A 49 9.72 -1.91 0.87
N THR A 50 10.76 -1.33 0.28
CA THR A 50 11.49 -0.17 0.79
C THR A 50 11.83 0.78 -0.34
N ASN A 51 11.72 2.08 -0.10
CA ASN A 51 12.11 3.10 -1.06
C ASN A 51 13.48 3.70 -0.74
N GLU A 52 14.05 4.42 -1.71
CA GLU A 52 15.37 5.04 -1.56
C GLU A 52 15.46 6.14 -0.48
N ALA A 53 14.33 6.58 0.08
CA ALA A 53 14.29 7.50 1.22
C ALA A 53 14.25 6.77 2.58
N GLY A 54 14.19 5.44 2.57
CA GLY A 54 14.16 4.60 3.77
C GLY A 54 12.78 4.41 4.39
N LEU A 55 11.70 4.67 3.65
CA LEU A 55 10.36 4.25 4.05
C LEU A 55 10.17 2.77 3.68
N THR A 56 9.76 1.95 4.65
CA THR A 56 9.30 0.58 4.45
C THR A 56 7.79 0.50 4.57
N VAL A 57 7.19 -0.42 3.81
CA VAL A 57 5.76 -0.74 3.90
C VAL A 57 5.59 -2.23 3.74
N SER A 58 4.88 -2.87 4.67
CA SER A 58 4.60 -4.30 4.64
C SER A 58 3.11 -4.55 4.81
N LEU A 59 2.56 -5.44 4.00
CA LEU A 59 1.16 -5.86 3.97
C LEU A 59 1.04 -7.22 4.66
N GLN A 60 0.14 -7.33 5.63
CA GLN A 60 -0.15 -8.58 6.34
C GLN A 60 -1.66 -8.86 6.34
N THR A 61 -2.04 -10.13 6.52
CA THR A 61 -3.44 -10.53 6.51
C THR A 61 -4.17 -10.03 7.75
N HIS A 62 -5.31 -9.39 7.56
CA HIS A 62 -6.19 -8.91 8.60
C HIS A 62 -7.65 -9.20 8.24
N THR A 63 -8.22 -10.26 8.82
CA THR A 63 -9.57 -10.77 8.48
C THR A 63 -10.72 -9.82 8.82
N LEU A 64 -10.46 -8.81 9.65
CA LEU A 64 -11.43 -7.76 10.01
C LEU A 64 -11.34 -6.53 9.10
N ALA A 65 -10.47 -6.54 8.08
CA ALA A 65 -10.29 -5.40 7.21
C ALA A 65 -11.56 -5.10 6.41
N VAL A 66 -12.04 -3.86 6.52
CA VAL A 66 -13.16 -3.29 5.77
C VAL A 66 -12.74 -1.91 5.26
N TYR A 67 -12.43 -1.83 3.97
CA TYR A 67 -11.99 -0.61 3.30
C TYR A 67 -13.11 0.40 3.06
N GLU A 68 -12.73 1.63 2.73
CA GLU A 68 -13.67 2.71 2.52
C GLU A 68 -14.67 2.37 1.39
N PRO A 69 -15.95 2.77 1.52
CA PRO A 69 -16.83 2.79 0.36
C PRO A 69 -16.31 3.81 -0.66
N THR A 70 -16.75 3.65 -1.92
CA THR A 70 -16.45 4.62 -2.97
C THR A 70 -16.91 6.02 -2.56
N ASN A 71 -15.96 6.94 -2.43
CA ASN A 71 -16.20 8.34 -2.15
C ASN A 71 -15.78 9.20 -3.34
N LEU A 72 -16.78 9.76 -4.04
CA LEU A 72 -16.57 10.59 -5.22
C LEU A 72 -16.04 12.00 -4.90
N SER A 73 -16.07 12.44 -3.64
CA SER A 73 -15.50 13.74 -3.24
C SER A 73 -13.97 13.74 -3.24
N LYS A 74 -13.34 12.58 -3.10
CA LYS A 74 -11.88 12.42 -3.20
C LYS A 74 -11.50 12.33 -4.69
N PRO A 75 -10.49 13.06 -5.19
CA PRO A 75 -10.20 13.14 -6.62
C PRO A 75 -9.58 11.86 -7.21
N VAL A 76 -8.95 11.05 -6.36
CA VAL A 76 -8.26 9.81 -6.75
C VAL A 76 -8.76 8.66 -5.89
N ALA A 77 -8.88 7.47 -6.49
CA ALA A 77 -9.10 6.22 -5.78
C ALA A 77 -8.08 5.16 -6.20
N ILE A 78 -7.59 4.40 -5.22
CA ILE A 78 -6.71 3.23 -5.44
C ILE A 78 -7.34 2.00 -4.80
N GLY A 79 -6.90 0.82 -5.25
CA GLY A 79 -7.23 -0.43 -4.59
C GLY A 79 -6.40 -0.60 -3.31
N ASP A 80 -6.97 -1.28 -2.32
CA ASP A 80 -6.30 -1.73 -1.11
C ASP A 80 -4.90 -2.34 -1.34
N LEU A 81 -4.77 -3.26 -2.29
CA LEU A 81 -3.49 -3.91 -2.61
C LEU A 81 -2.43 -2.93 -3.15
N SER A 82 -2.86 -1.76 -3.64
CA SER A 82 -1.97 -0.72 -4.20
C SER A 82 -1.43 0.25 -3.16
N VAL A 83 -1.89 0.17 -1.90
CA VAL A 83 -1.47 1.07 -0.81
C VAL A 83 0.05 1.06 -0.64
N ALA A 84 0.67 -0.11 -0.58
CA ALA A 84 2.12 -0.21 -0.40
C ALA A 84 2.91 0.45 -1.55
N ALA A 85 2.55 0.13 -2.81
CA ALA A 85 3.17 0.74 -3.99
C ALA A 85 2.99 2.26 -4.02
N TYR A 86 1.79 2.75 -3.67
CA TYR A 86 1.50 4.18 -3.63
C TYR A 86 2.38 4.90 -2.59
N LEU A 87 2.41 4.40 -1.35
CA LEU A 87 3.18 4.99 -0.27
C LEU A 87 4.69 4.98 -0.57
N LEU A 88 5.23 3.84 -1.01
CA LEU A 88 6.64 3.72 -1.41
C LEU A 88 7.02 4.69 -2.54
N GLY A 89 6.11 4.91 -3.50
CA GLY A 89 6.35 5.79 -4.63
C GLY A 89 6.30 7.29 -4.29
N CYS A 90 5.59 7.71 -3.24
CA CYS A 90 5.33 9.14 -3.00
C CYS A 90 5.75 9.70 -1.64
N CYS A 91 6.02 8.86 -0.64
CA CYS A 91 6.29 9.29 0.74
C CYS A 91 7.71 8.94 1.19
N SER A 92 8.33 9.79 2.03
CA SER A 92 9.60 9.48 2.71
C SER A 92 9.48 9.38 4.23
N LYS A 93 8.33 9.80 4.78
CA LYS A 93 8.06 9.81 6.21
C LYS A 93 6.72 9.16 6.51
N VAL A 94 6.63 8.58 7.69
CA VAL A 94 5.40 7.94 8.19
C VAL A 94 4.24 8.94 8.29
N ASP A 95 4.48 10.15 8.79
CA ASP A 95 3.44 11.19 8.86
C ASP A 95 2.98 11.64 7.46
N GLU A 96 3.91 11.71 6.49
CA GLU A 96 3.57 12.02 5.10
C GLU A 96 2.67 10.92 4.50
N ALA A 97 2.94 9.65 4.82
CA ALA A 97 2.13 8.52 4.38
C ALA A 97 0.70 8.60 4.92
N ALA A 98 0.52 8.94 6.20
CA ALA A 98 -0.79 9.17 6.79
C ALA A 98 -1.55 10.30 6.08
N ASP A 99 -0.87 11.44 5.86
CA ASP A 99 -1.43 12.59 5.14
C ASP A 99 -1.80 12.25 3.69
N ALA A 100 -0.98 11.44 3.01
CA ALA A 100 -1.22 11.03 1.63
C ALA A 100 -2.50 10.18 1.52
N LEU A 101 -2.70 9.21 2.43
CA LEU A 101 -3.89 8.37 2.45
C LEU A 101 -5.16 9.15 2.76
N SER A 102 -5.10 10.17 3.62
CA SER A 102 -6.29 11.00 3.92
C SER A 102 -6.85 11.73 2.69
N LYS A 103 -6.01 12.00 1.69
CA LYS A 103 -6.35 12.78 0.47
C LYS A 103 -6.93 11.92 -0.65
N ILE A 104 -6.83 10.60 -0.56
CA ILE A 104 -7.29 9.66 -1.60
C ILE A 104 -8.29 8.65 -1.03
N ASN A 105 -9.06 8.00 -1.89
CA ASN A 105 -9.99 6.96 -1.48
C ASN A 105 -9.35 5.58 -1.66
N VAL A 106 -9.25 4.80 -0.59
CA VAL A 106 -8.76 3.42 -0.65
C VAL A 106 -9.94 2.48 -0.55
N VAL A 107 -10.20 1.77 -1.65
CA VAL A 107 -11.38 0.90 -1.82
C VAL A 107 -10.94 -0.54 -2.07
N PRO A 108 -11.82 -1.53 -1.89
CA PRO A 108 -11.49 -2.92 -2.23
C PRO A 108 -11.08 -3.08 -3.70
N THR A 109 -9.99 -3.79 -3.95
CA THR A 109 -9.54 -4.11 -5.33
C THR A 109 -10.57 -5.01 -6.02
N PRO A 110 -11.07 -4.66 -7.22
CA PRO A 110 -12.17 -5.36 -7.88
C PRO A 110 -11.71 -6.62 -8.65
N VAL A 111 -10.85 -7.46 -8.05
CA VAL A 111 -10.32 -8.67 -8.70
C VAL A 111 -10.87 -9.91 -8.01
N LEU A 112 -11.85 -10.55 -8.65
CA LEU A 112 -12.58 -11.73 -8.14
C LEU A 112 -11.67 -12.88 -7.67
N SER A 113 -10.53 -13.11 -8.34
CA SER A 113 -9.58 -14.18 -7.99
C SER A 113 -8.66 -13.87 -6.81
N LEU A 114 -8.62 -12.62 -6.34
CA LEU A 114 -7.78 -12.18 -5.22
C LEU A 114 -8.62 -11.78 -4.00
N SER A 115 -9.93 -12.05 -4.01
CA SER A 115 -10.86 -11.72 -2.91
C SER A 115 -10.49 -12.33 -1.55
N SER A 116 -9.66 -13.38 -1.53
CA SER A 116 -9.08 -13.93 -0.29
C SER A 116 -7.85 -13.15 0.23
N LEU A 117 -7.26 -12.26 -0.57
CA LEU A 117 -6.13 -11.39 -0.24
C LEU A 117 -6.56 -9.97 0.14
N THR A 118 -7.82 -9.58 -0.09
CA THR A 118 -8.35 -8.23 0.15
C THR A 118 -8.68 -7.96 1.62
N ALA A 119 -8.08 -8.71 2.53
CA ALA A 119 -8.28 -8.55 3.96
C ALA A 119 -6.90 -8.29 4.56
N ALA A 120 -6.43 -7.04 4.51
CA ALA A 120 -5.07 -6.70 4.88
C ALA A 120 -4.95 -5.43 5.73
N HIS A 121 -3.93 -5.40 6.56
CA HIS A 121 -3.43 -4.21 7.23
C HIS A 121 -1.96 -3.97 6.84
N PHE A 122 -1.44 -2.80 7.21
CA PHE A 122 -0.10 -2.41 6.82
C PHE A 122 0.70 -1.93 8.02
N SER A 123 1.97 -2.28 8.06
CA SER A 123 2.96 -1.60 8.88
C SER A 123 3.79 -0.66 7.99
N ILE A 124 4.10 0.52 8.50
CA ILE A 124 5.00 1.47 7.86
C ILE A 124 6.06 1.92 8.86
N GLN A 125 7.32 2.01 8.40
CA GLN A 125 8.42 2.53 9.20
C GLN A 125 9.29 3.43 8.34
N ASP A 126 9.79 4.54 8.87
CA ASP A 126 10.75 5.39 8.16
C ASP A 126 12.15 5.39 8.80
N ALA A 127 13.12 5.96 8.08
CA ALA A 127 14.52 5.99 8.49
C ALA A 127 14.81 6.67 9.85
N SER A 128 13.84 7.38 10.44
CA SER A 128 13.97 7.92 11.81
C SER A 128 13.66 6.90 12.90
N GLY A 129 13.10 5.74 12.56
CA GLY A 129 12.61 4.73 13.49
C GLY A 129 11.11 4.85 13.80
N SER A 130 10.45 5.94 13.40
CA SER A 130 8.99 6.13 13.55
C SER A 130 8.23 5.00 12.86
N SER A 131 7.20 4.45 13.52
CA SER A 131 6.40 3.33 12.99
C SER A 131 4.90 3.53 13.23
N ARG A 132 4.08 3.11 12.26
CA ARG A 132 2.61 3.11 12.37
C ARG A 132 2.02 1.82 11.82
N VAL A 133 0.89 1.44 12.38
CA VAL A 133 -0.01 0.42 11.82
C VAL A 133 -1.21 1.11 11.18
N LEU A 134 -1.56 0.70 9.97
CA LEU A 134 -2.67 1.21 9.17
C LEU A 134 -3.70 0.09 9.02
N GLU A 135 -4.86 0.24 9.64
CA GLU A 135 -5.96 -0.72 9.55
C GLU A 135 -7.18 -0.04 8.96
N TYR A 136 -7.80 -0.68 7.98
CA TYR A 136 -9.11 -0.25 7.51
C TYR A 136 -10.15 -1.10 8.21
N VAL A 137 -10.92 -0.50 9.11
CA VAL A 137 -11.97 -1.19 9.88
C VAL A 137 -13.23 -0.34 9.86
N ASP A 138 -14.39 -0.99 9.79
CA ASP A 138 -15.70 -0.34 9.65
C ASP A 138 -15.78 0.68 8.50
N GLY A 139 -15.04 0.43 7.40
CA GLY A 139 -15.01 1.31 6.24
C GLY A 139 -14.21 2.60 6.41
N ALA A 140 -13.28 2.65 7.37
CA ALA A 140 -12.45 3.82 7.65
C ALA A 140 -11.01 3.45 8.00
N LEU A 141 -10.06 4.32 7.62
CA LEU A 141 -8.66 4.20 8.02
C LEU A 141 -8.48 4.55 9.51
N ARG A 142 -7.92 3.62 10.28
CA ARG A 142 -7.38 3.80 11.62
C ARG A 142 -5.86 3.73 11.56
N ILE A 143 -5.21 4.65 12.26
CA ILE A 143 -3.75 4.76 12.30
C ILE A 143 -3.32 4.69 13.76
N TYR A 144 -2.42 3.75 14.07
CA TYR A 144 -1.92 3.53 15.42
C TYR A 144 -0.43 3.82 15.48
N ASP A 145 0.02 4.49 16.55
CA ASP A 145 1.44 4.55 16.89
C ASP A 145 1.96 3.15 17.20
N ASN A 146 3.04 2.76 16.52
CA ASN A 146 3.70 1.48 16.73
C ASN A 146 5.23 1.65 16.89
N THR A 147 5.68 2.84 17.28
CA THR A 147 7.12 3.16 17.37
C THR A 147 7.81 2.37 18.48
N GLU A 148 7.16 2.21 19.63
CA GLU A 148 7.73 1.51 20.78
C GLU A 148 7.75 -0.02 20.60
N VAL A 149 6.70 -0.58 19.99
CA VAL A 149 6.54 -2.04 19.86
C VAL A 149 7.18 -2.53 18.56
N GLY A 150 6.94 -1.86 17.43
CA GLY A 150 7.57 -2.17 16.14
C GLY A 150 7.17 -3.52 15.54
N VAL A 151 6.05 -4.11 15.95
CA VAL A 151 5.59 -5.43 15.50
C VAL A 151 4.18 -5.32 14.94
N LEU A 152 3.88 -6.11 13.91
CA LEU A 152 2.55 -6.33 13.35
C LEU A 152 2.44 -7.81 12.92
N THR A 153 1.27 -8.41 13.13
CA THR A 153 0.96 -9.82 12.82
C THR A 153 -0.48 -9.99 12.40
#